data_AF-V7HC39-F1
#
_entry.id   AF-V7HC39-F1
#
_cell.length_a   1.000
_cell.length_b   1.000
_cell.length_c   1.000
_cell.angle_alpha   90.00
_cell.angle_beta   90.00
_cell.angle_gamma   90.00
#
_symmetry.space_group_name_H-M   'P 1'
#
loop_
_entity.id
_entity.type
_entity.pdbx_description
1 polymer ?
#
loop_
_entity_poly.entity_id
_entity_poly.type
_entity_poly.pdbx_seq_one_letter_code
_entity_poly.pdbx_strand_id
1 'polypeptide(L)'
;MADISAASVALPRATADKAARARLAYLDGWRGLSIALVLIGHFFPVRGINLGVLGVEFFFVLSGRLMGEILFIERFPLKKFFKRRFSRIYPALLVFVTSAMIGLSGTFIGFKWKAALTALTFTYNYAGILITRAGALDHIWSLCVEEHAYIILALISVVVTGRGNVVRLLVTLSLLAMANGAISYWALGMDYEHSYWRTDVHIASILLSASICLLKHDDRLPAFLKSPYVSLVSAAAAILLFLDPVPTPIHYLLAVPLLALAVNTLDTSSRHLTGLLSSRPMVMIGLWSYSLYLWQQPFYKFVAEQGSAPIPMLAAVFACALCSYYLVEKPARAWLNRNW
;
A
#
# COMPACT_ATOMS: atom_id res chain seq x y z
N MET A 1 38.71 42.05 7.96
CA MET A 1 38.88 40.77 8.69
C MET A 1 37.81 39.84 8.17
N ALA A 2 38.24 38.75 7.54
CA ALA A 2 37.49 38.01 6.53
C ALA A 2 36.36 37.12 7.08
N ASP A 3 35.34 36.99 6.24
CA ASP A 3 34.19 36.10 6.30
C ASP A 3 34.52 34.64 6.67
N ILE A 4 33.76 34.07 7.60
CA ILE A 4 33.63 32.62 7.77
C ILE A 4 32.27 32.23 7.20
N SER A 5 32.29 31.88 5.91
CA SER A 5 31.18 31.24 5.20
C SER A 5 31.00 29.80 5.72
N ALA A 6 29.77 29.49 6.13
CA ALA A 6 29.33 28.18 6.54
C ALA A 6 29.44 27.18 5.38
N ALA A 7 30.44 26.30 5.44
CA ALA A 7 30.56 25.16 4.54
C ALA A 7 29.44 24.16 4.83
N SER A 8 28.43 24.10 3.96
CA SER A 8 27.54 22.96 3.85
C SER A 8 28.36 21.73 3.45
N VAL A 9 28.65 20.85 4.41
CA VAL A 9 29.37 19.60 4.17
C VAL A 9 28.48 18.69 3.30
N ALA A 10 28.70 18.73 1.98
CA ALA A 10 28.10 17.79 1.06
C ALA A 10 28.66 16.39 1.35
N LEU A 11 27.79 15.43 1.70
CA LEU A 11 28.17 14.04 1.94
C LEU A 11 28.87 13.44 0.70
N PRO A 12 29.97 12.68 0.86
CA PRO A 12 30.64 12.01 -0.26
C PRO A 12 29.68 11.10 -1.03
N ARG A 13 29.72 11.10 -2.37
CA ARG A 13 28.79 10.35 -3.25
C ARG A 13 28.57 8.88 -2.85
N ALA A 14 29.62 8.18 -2.44
CA ALA A 14 29.54 6.79 -1.99
C ALA A 14 28.69 6.59 -0.71
N THR A 15 28.73 7.58 0.21
CA THR A 15 27.92 7.55 1.43
C THR A 15 26.45 7.85 1.15
N ALA A 16 26.17 8.75 0.20
CA ALA A 16 24.82 9.04 -0.27
C ALA A 16 24.19 7.83 -0.98
N ASP A 17 24.95 7.14 -1.84
CA ASP A 17 24.50 5.92 -2.53
C ASP A 17 24.22 4.77 -1.54
N LYS A 18 25.07 4.61 -0.51
CA LYS A 18 24.86 3.61 0.54
C LYS A 18 23.60 3.90 1.36
N ALA A 19 23.39 5.16 1.73
CA ALA A 19 22.19 5.58 2.46
C ALA A 19 20.91 5.38 1.62
N ALA A 20 20.95 5.73 0.33
CA ALA A 20 19.83 5.52 -0.59
C ALA A 20 19.51 4.02 -0.77
N ARG A 21 20.52 3.16 -0.91
CA ARG A 21 20.31 1.70 -1.00
C ARG A 21 19.74 1.10 0.28
N ALA A 22 20.26 1.51 1.44
CA ALA A 22 19.72 1.08 2.73
C ALA A 22 18.26 1.51 2.90
N ARG A 23 17.95 2.73 2.45
CA ARG A 23 16.59 3.26 2.43
C ARG A 23 15.63 2.45 1.57
N LEU A 24 16.04 2.13 0.35
CA LEU A 24 15.25 1.26 -0.52
C LEU A 24 15.03 -0.11 0.12
N ALA A 25 16.04 -0.67 0.78
CA ALA A 25 15.95 -1.98 1.42
C ALA A 25 14.89 -2.05 2.53
N TYR A 26 14.87 -1.14 3.52
CA TYR A 26 13.84 -1.24 4.57
C TYR A 26 12.43 -0.87 4.08
N LEU A 27 12.30 -0.05 3.04
CA LEU A 27 10.99 0.24 2.43
C LEU A 27 10.46 -0.96 1.63
N ASP A 28 11.34 -1.69 0.93
CA ASP A 28 10.98 -2.99 0.35
C ASP A 28 10.68 -4.02 1.44
N GLY A 29 11.42 -4.00 2.55
CA GLY A 29 11.13 -4.77 3.75
C GLY A 29 9.74 -4.51 4.33
N TRP A 30 9.33 -3.24 4.39
CA TRP A 30 7.98 -2.86 4.79
C TRP A 30 6.93 -3.46 3.86
N ARG A 31 7.15 -3.42 2.53
CA ARG A 31 6.26 -4.12 1.56
C ARG A 31 6.22 -5.63 1.82
N GLY A 32 7.36 -6.21 2.16
CA GLY A 32 7.49 -7.62 2.50
C GLY A 32 6.66 -7.99 3.73
N LEU A 33 6.73 -7.15 4.77
CA LEU A 33 5.89 -7.28 5.96
C LEU A 33 4.40 -7.12 5.61
N SER A 34 4.03 -6.14 4.78
CA SER A 34 2.64 -5.92 4.34
C SER A 34 2.03 -7.17 3.69
N ILE A 35 2.71 -7.76 2.71
CA ILE A 35 2.19 -8.98 2.05
C ILE A 35 2.24 -10.20 2.97
N ALA A 36 3.25 -10.31 3.85
CA ALA A 36 3.30 -11.39 4.83
C ALA A 36 2.08 -11.35 5.77
N LEU A 37 1.70 -10.16 6.25
CA LEU A 37 0.49 -9.97 7.06
C LEU A 37 -0.77 -10.40 6.31
N VAL A 38 -0.89 -10.07 5.01
CA VAL A 38 -2.00 -10.52 4.16
C VAL A 38 -2.05 -12.04 4.04
N LEU A 39 -0.92 -12.67 3.73
CA LEU A 39 -0.85 -14.13 3.58
C LEU A 39 -1.13 -14.85 4.91
N ILE A 40 -0.62 -14.35 6.04
CA ILE A 40 -0.93 -14.91 7.35
C ILE A 40 -2.42 -14.74 7.65
N GLY A 41 -3.00 -13.55 7.44
CA GLY A 41 -4.41 -13.29 7.69
C GLY A 41 -5.35 -14.19 6.89
N HIS A 42 -4.96 -14.60 5.69
CA HIS A 42 -5.76 -15.46 4.82
C HIS A 42 -5.54 -16.96 5.04
N PHE A 43 -4.30 -17.41 5.21
CA PHE A 43 -3.98 -18.84 5.28
C PHE A 43 -3.83 -19.38 6.71
N PHE A 44 -3.52 -18.51 7.66
CA PHE A 44 -3.29 -18.85 9.08
C PHE A 44 -3.92 -17.77 9.98
N PRO A 45 -5.26 -17.59 9.92
CA PRO A 45 -5.93 -16.51 10.61
C PRO A 45 -5.66 -16.56 12.13
N VAL A 46 -5.25 -15.44 12.69
CA VAL A 46 -5.01 -15.27 14.12
C VAL A 46 -6.29 -14.74 14.75
N ARG A 47 -6.87 -15.47 15.70
CA ARG A 47 -8.10 -15.07 16.38
C ARG A 47 -7.88 -13.72 17.09
N GLY A 48 -8.83 -12.79 16.96
CA GLY A 48 -8.76 -11.49 17.63
C GLY A 48 -8.12 -10.38 16.79
N ILE A 49 -7.65 -10.63 15.56
CA ILE A 49 -7.06 -9.60 14.70
C ILE A 49 -7.20 -9.93 13.21
N ASN A 50 -7.60 -8.94 12.41
CA ASN A 50 -7.62 -9.07 10.95
C ASN A 50 -6.28 -8.62 10.32
N LEU A 51 -5.33 -9.56 10.22
CA LEU A 51 -4.00 -9.28 9.64
C LEU A 51 -4.05 -8.97 8.13
N GLY A 52 -5.09 -9.43 7.42
CA GLY A 52 -5.30 -9.10 6.01
C GLY A 52 -5.52 -7.61 5.78
N VAL A 53 -6.46 -7.06 6.54
CA VAL A 53 -6.80 -5.64 6.58
C VAL A 53 -5.61 -4.79 7.01
N LEU A 54 -4.94 -5.20 8.09
CA LEU A 54 -3.74 -4.54 8.58
C LEU A 54 -2.63 -4.50 7.52
N GLY A 55 -2.37 -5.61 6.83
CA GLY A 55 -1.37 -5.69 5.78
C GLY A 55 -1.65 -4.74 4.61
N VAL A 56 -2.92 -4.59 4.22
CA VAL A 56 -3.34 -3.60 3.20
C VAL A 56 -3.13 -2.17 3.67
N GLU A 57 -3.43 -1.85 4.93
CA GLU A 57 -3.17 -0.52 5.50
C GLU A 57 -1.67 -0.19 5.53
N PHE A 58 -0.80 -1.16 5.81
CA PHE A 58 0.64 -0.98 5.68
C PHE A 58 1.05 -0.65 4.24
N PHE A 59 0.42 -1.26 3.23
CA PHE A 59 0.66 -0.89 1.83
C PHE A 59 0.22 0.55 1.55
N PHE A 60 -0.99 0.94 1.97
CA PHE A 60 -1.52 2.28 1.72
C PHE A 60 -0.67 3.39 2.33
N VAL A 61 -0.27 3.26 3.60
CA VAL A 61 0.58 4.29 4.21
C VAL A 61 1.95 4.36 3.55
N LEU A 62 2.53 3.23 3.13
CA LEU A 62 3.78 3.24 2.38
C LEU A 62 3.61 3.93 1.03
N SER A 63 2.53 3.63 0.32
CA SER A 63 2.19 4.25 -0.96
C SER A 63 2.03 5.76 -0.83
N GLY A 64 1.35 6.24 0.22
CA GLY A 64 1.27 7.67 0.52
C GLY A 64 2.63 8.33 0.73
N ARG A 65 3.50 7.72 1.53
CA ARG A 65 4.88 8.20 1.76
C ARG A 65 5.65 8.30 0.44
N LEU A 66 5.63 7.24 -0.38
CA LEU A 66 6.35 7.20 -1.66
C LEU A 66 5.80 8.20 -2.68
N MET A 67 4.47 8.38 -2.74
CA MET A 67 3.86 9.36 -3.65
C MET A 67 4.10 10.79 -3.21
N GLY A 68 4.06 11.06 -1.90
CA GLY A 68 4.46 12.34 -1.31
C GLY A 68 5.85 12.76 -1.81
N GLU A 69 6.80 11.84 -1.73
CA GLU A 69 8.16 12.05 -2.21
C GLU A 69 8.24 12.25 -3.72
N ILE A 70 7.74 11.28 -4.51
CA ILE A 70 7.90 11.30 -5.96
C ILE A 70 7.20 12.51 -6.60
N LEU A 71 5.98 12.85 -6.17
CA LEU A 71 5.16 13.86 -6.86
C LEU A 71 5.42 15.28 -6.36
N PHE A 72 5.72 15.48 -5.08
CA PHE A 72 5.77 16.83 -4.49
C PHE A 72 7.16 17.26 -3.98
N ILE A 73 8.04 16.30 -3.69
CA ILE A 73 9.44 16.56 -3.32
C ILE A 73 10.30 16.50 -4.58
N GLU A 74 10.36 15.34 -5.23
CA GLU A 74 11.14 15.12 -6.45
C GLU A 74 10.52 15.79 -7.67
N ARG A 75 9.20 16.07 -7.62
CA ARG A 75 8.41 16.63 -8.74
C ARG A 75 8.62 15.84 -10.03
N PHE A 76 8.56 14.52 -9.91
CA PHE A 76 8.86 13.62 -11.01
C PHE A 76 7.86 13.82 -12.17
N PRO A 77 8.32 13.84 -13.44
CA PRO A 77 7.43 14.11 -14.57
C PRO A 77 6.27 13.12 -14.67
N LEU A 78 5.02 13.62 -14.65
CA LEU A 78 3.81 12.78 -14.59
C LEU A 78 3.73 11.74 -15.72
N LYS A 79 4.13 12.12 -16.94
CA LYS A 79 4.19 11.19 -18.08
C LYS A 79 5.10 9.99 -17.77
N LYS A 80 6.28 10.22 -17.19
CA LYS A 80 7.21 9.14 -16.79
C LYS A 80 6.68 8.37 -15.58
N PHE A 81 6.02 9.05 -14.64
CA PHE A 81 5.39 8.44 -13.47
C PHE A 81 4.36 7.39 -13.89
N PHE A 82 3.35 7.78 -14.69
CA PHE A 82 2.29 6.88 -15.13
C PHE A 82 2.81 5.73 -16.01
N LYS A 83 3.82 5.98 -16.87
CA LYS A 83 4.48 4.91 -17.63
C LYS A 83 5.11 3.86 -16.74
N ARG A 84 5.87 4.29 -15.73
CA ARG A 84 6.53 3.39 -14.75
C ARG A 84 5.53 2.64 -13.88
N ARG A 85 4.38 3.27 -13.58
CA ARG A 85 3.28 2.64 -12.85
C ARG A 85 2.59 1.58 -13.68
N PHE A 86 2.18 1.95 -14.90
CA PHE A 86 1.59 1.03 -15.85
C PHE A 86 2.48 -0.18 -16.09
N SER A 87 3.78 0.02 -16.33
CA SER A 87 4.73 -1.06 -16.59
C SER A 87 4.93 -2.01 -15.40
N ARG A 88 4.67 -1.54 -14.18
CA ARG A 88 4.74 -2.35 -12.96
C ARG A 88 3.46 -3.14 -12.70
N ILE A 89 2.30 -2.55 -12.99
CA ILE A 89 1.01 -3.05 -12.48
C ILE A 89 0.25 -3.79 -13.58
N TYR A 90 0.03 -3.14 -14.72
CA TYR A 90 -0.96 -3.56 -15.70
C TYR A 90 -0.64 -4.91 -16.38
N PRO A 91 0.61 -5.22 -16.80
CA PRO A 91 0.91 -6.49 -17.45
C PRO A 91 0.57 -7.72 -16.59
N ALA A 92 0.98 -7.72 -15.32
CA ALA A 92 0.71 -8.85 -14.43
C ALA A 92 -0.77 -8.91 -14.02
N LEU A 93 -1.43 -7.76 -13.83
CA LEU A 93 -2.88 -7.71 -13.60
C LEU A 93 -3.65 -8.32 -14.76
N LEU A 94 -3.30 -7.96 -15.99
CA LEU A 94 -3.96 -8.48 -17.19
C LEU A 94 -3.83 -10.01 -17.28
N VAL A 95 -2.61 -10.54 -17.08
CA VAL A 95 -2.37 -11.98 -17.08
C VAL A 95 -3.12 -12.68 -15.95
N PHE A 96 -3.14 -12.10 -14.74
CA PHE A 96 -3.89 -12.65 -13.62
C PHE A 96 -5.39 -12.71 -13.93
N VAL A 97 -6.00 -11.60 -14.35
CA VAL A 97 -7.45 -11.53 -14.61
C VAL A 97 -7.87 -12.49 -15.73
N THR A 98 -7.10 -12.57 -16.81
CA THR A 98 -7.42 -13.49 -17.92
C THR A 98 -7.24 -14.95 -17.50
N SER A 99 -6.15 -15.28 -16.81
CA SER A 99 -5.90 -16.64 -16.31
C SER A 99 -6.95 -17.07 -15.30
N ALA A 100 -7.34 -16.19 -14.38
CA ALA A 100 -8.38 -16.46 -13.38
C ALA A 100 -9.75 -16.62 -14.05
N MET A 101 -10.10 -15.79 -15.03
CA MET A 101 -11.38 -15.91 -15.74
C MET A 101 -11.50 -17.24 -16.49
N ILE A 102 -10.42 -17.73 -17.10
CA ILE A 102 -10.39 -19.00 -17.81
C ILE A 102 -10.33 -20.18 -16.82
N GLY A 103 -9.34 -20.18 -15.93
CA GLY A 103 -9.03 -21.30 -15.05
C GLY A 103 -10.04 -21.52 -13.92
N LEU A 104 -10.80 -20.49 -13.54
CA LEU A 104 -11.84 -20.58 -12.51
C LEU A 104 -13.24 -20.67 -13.11
N SER A 105 -13.37 -20.69 -14.43
CA SER A 105 -14.66 -20.86 -15.10
C SER A 105 -15.32 -22.17 -14.65
N GLY A 106 -16.60 -22.11 -14.27
CA GLY A 106 -17.34 -23.26 -13.75
C GLY A 106 -17.05 -23.64 -12.29
N THR A 107 -16.14 -22.94 -11.62
CA THR A 107 -15.93 -23.11 -10.16
C THR A 107 -16.85 -22.19 -9.35
N PHE A 108 -16.96 -22.42 -8.04
CA PHE A 108 -17.77 -21.60 -7.12
C PHE A 108 -17.30 -20.14 -7.00
N ILE A 109 -16.04 -19.84 -7.37
CA ILE A 109 -15.48 -18.47 -7.42
C ILE A 109 -15.34 -17.93 -8.85
N GLY A 110 -15.92 -18.62 -9.83
CA GLY A 110 -15.94 -18.16 -11.21
C GLY A 110 -16.66 -16.81 -11.33
N PHE A 111 -16.20 -15.96 -12.25
CA PHE A 111 -16.78 -14.63 -12.46
C PHE A 111 -16.95 -14.31 -13.95
N LYS A 112 -17.87 -13.39 -14.24
CA LYS A 112 -18.21 -12.98 -15.62
C LYS A 112 -17.30 -11.86 -16.11
N TRP A 113 -17.28 -11.67 -17.43
CA TRP A 113 -16.48 -10.64 -18.11
C TRP A 113 -16.69 -9.21 -17.56
N LYS A 114 -17.89 -8.88 -17.04
CA LYS A 114 -18.15 -7.57 -16.43
C LYS A 114 -17.26 -7.31 -15.21
N ALA A 115 -17.08 -8.31 -14.34
CA ALA A 115 -16.19 -8.19 -13.18
C ALA A 115 -14.73 -8.05 -13.61
N ALA A 116 -14.31 -8.84 -14.61
CA ALA A 116 -12.97 -8.74 -15.21
C ALA A 116 -12.71 -7.31 -15.75
N LEU A 117 -13.67 -6.74 -16.49
CA LEU A 117 -13.57 -5.39 -17.03
C LEU A 117 -13.44 -4.34 -15.91
N THR A 118 -14.22 -4.46 -14.85
CA THR A 118 -14.14 -3.53 -13.70
C THR A 118 -12.82 -3.64 -12.95
N ALA A 119 -12.21 -4.83 -12.86
CA ALA A 119 -10.87 -5.00 -12.30
C ALA A 119 -9.80 -4.34 -13.19
N LEU A 120 -9.86 -4.55 -14.50
CA LEU A 120 -8.90 -3.98 -15.46
C LEU A 120 -9.01 -2.46 -15.63
N THR A 121 -10.20 -1.90 -15.35
CA THR A 121 -10.44 -0.45 -15.36
C THR A 121 -10.30 0.20 -13.99
N PHE A 122 -9.88 -0.56 -12.97
CA PHE A 122 -9.74 -0.11 -11.59
C PHE A 122 -11.03 0.44 -10.96
N THR A 123 -12.20 -0.05 -11.38
CA THR A 123 -13.52 0.35 -10.84
C THR A 123 -14.18 -0.73 -9.99
N TYR A 124 -13.50 -1.88 -9.79
CA TYR A 124 -14.05 -3.04 -9.09
C TYR A 124 -14.44 -2.73 -7.63
N ASN A 125 -13.76 -1.82 -6.94
CA ASN A 125 -14.08 -1.48 -5.56
C ASN A 125 -15.50 -0.90 -5.39
N TYR A 126 -16.05 -0.22 -6.40
CA TYR A 126 -17.45 0.23 -6.40
C TYR A 126 -18.37 -0.76 -7.11
N ALA A 127 -17.93 -1.36 -8.23
CA ALA A 127 -18.75 -2.32 -8.96
C ALA A 127 -19.03 -3.61 -8.16
N GLY A 128 -18.06 -4.07 -7.37
CA GLY A 128 -18.20 -5.22 -6.48
C GLY A 128 -19.21 -4.97 -5.37
N ILE A 129 -19.32 -3.72 -4.88
CA ILE A 129 -20.33 -3.28 -3.91
C ILE A 129 -21.71 -3.18 -4.57
N LEU A 130 -21.79 -2.48 -5.72
CA LEU A 130 -23.07 -2.05 -6.30
C LEU A 130 -23.72 -3.06 -7.25
N ILE A 131 -22.96 -3.98 -7.83
CA ILE A 131 -23.43 -4.89 -8.90
C ILE A 131 -23.39 -6.33 -8.44
N THR A 132 -22.20 -6.92 -8.35
CA THR A 132 -22.03 -8.33 -8.00
C THR A 132 -20.58 -8.57 -7.61
N ARG A 133 -20.38 -9.27 -6.48
CA ARG A 133 -19.06 -9.72 -6.04
C ARG A 133 -18.51 -10.83 -6.93
N ALA A 134 -17.22 -10.74 -7.21
CA ALA A 134 -16.42 -11.77 -7.83
C ALA A 134 -15.38 -12.25 -6.82
N GLY A 135 -15.67 -13.35 -6.11
CA GLY A 135 -14.86 -13.82 -4.97
C GLY A 135 -13.35 -13.91 -5.26
N ALA A 136 -12.99 -14.39 -6.45
CA ALA A 136 -11.59 -14.49 -6.91
C ALA A 136 -10.89 -13.12 -7.10
N LEU A 137 -11.66 -12.05 -7.31
CA LEU A 137 -11.18 -10.69 -7.54
C LEU A 137 -11.41 -9.77 -6.34
N ASP A 138 -11.96 -10.25 -5.22
CA ASP A 138 -12.33 -9.40 -4.07
C ASP A 138 -11.20 -8.46 -3.66
N HIS A 139 -10.00 -8.99 -3.42
CA HIS A 139 -8.81 -8.21 -3.07
C HIS A 139 -8.43 -7.07 -4.04
N ILE A 140 -8.90 -7.06 -5.29
CA ILE A 140 -8.61 -5.98 -6.25
C ILE A 140 -9.20 -4.64 -5.81
N TRP A 141 -10.17 -4.62 -4.89
CA TRP A 141 -10.73 -3.39 -4.34
C TRP A 141 -9.64 -2.41 -3.84
N SER A 142 -8.59 -2.93 -3.18
CA SER A 142 -7.54 -2.08 -2.61
C SER A 142 -6.62 -1.52 -3.68
N LEU A 143 -6.38 -2.28 -4.75
CA LEU A 143 -5.63 -1.84 -5.92
C LEU A 143 -6.37 -0.71 -6.65
N CYS A 144 -7.70 -0.77 -6.73
CA CYS A 144 -8.51 0.33 -7.25
C CYS A 144 -8.35 1.61 -6.42
N VAL A 145 -8.48 1.50 -5.08
CA VAL A 145 -8.28 2.64 -4.17
C VAL A 145 -6.89 3.25 -4.35
N GLU A 146 -5.87 2.41 -4.47
CA GLU A 146 -4.49 2.83 -4.66
C GLU A 146 -4.29 3.59 -5.99
N GLU A 147 -4.81 3.08 -7.11
CA GLU A 147 -4.73 3.75 -8.40
C GLU A 147 -5.54 5.06 -8.45
N HIS A 148 -6.73 5.09 -7.85
CA HIS A 148 -7.50 6.32 -7.69
C HIS A 148 -6.73 7.38 -6.91
N ALA A 149 -6.07 6.98 -5.82
CA ALA A 149 -5.24 7.87 -5.02
C ALA A 149 -4.07 8.44 -5.82
N TYR A 150 -3.45 7.64 -6.70
CA TYR A 150 -2.35 8.11 -7.55
C TYR A 150 -2.80 9.14 -8.58
N ILE A 151 -3.97 8.93 -9.19
CA ILE A 151 -4.56 9.91 -10.11
C ILE A 151 -4.87 11.22 -9.37
N ILE A 152 -5.49 11.13 -8.18
CA ILE A 152 -5.83 12.30 -7.36
C ILE A 152 -4.57 13.05 -6.92
N LEU A 153 -3.55 12.36 -6.41
CA LEU A 153 -2.29 12.99 -6.00
C LEU A 153 -1.55 13.62 -7.18
N ALA A 154 -1.55 12.97 -8.35
CA ALA A 154 -0.97 13.54 -9.56
C ALA A 154 -1.70 14.82 -9.99
N LEU A 155 -3.04 14.83 -9.94
CA LEU A 155 -3.84 16.02 -10.22
C LEU A 155 -3.53 17.16 -9.23
N ILE A 156 -3.49 16.85 -7.92
CA ILE A 156 -3.14 17.83 -6.88
C ILE A 156 -1.74 18.41 -7.14
N SER A 157 -0.78 17.59 -7.57
CA SER A 157 0.60 18.04 -7.86
C SER A 157 0.70 19.07 -8.99
N VAL A 158 -0.31 19.14 -9.86
CA VAL A 158 -0.38 20.09 -10.98
C VAL A 158 -1.24 21.29 -10.63
N VAL A 159 -2.41 21.06 -10.02
CA VAL A 159 -3.41 22.11 -9.77
C VAL A 159 -3.07 22.97 -8.56
N VAL A 160 -2.48 22.37 -7.51
CA VAL A 160 -2.23 23.07 -6.26
C VAL A 160 -0.77 23.51 -6.19
N THR A 161 -0.56 24.82 -6.18
CA THR A 161 0.77 25.42 -6.06
C THR A 161 1.12 25.67 -4.59
N GLY A 162 2.40 25.50 -4.26
CA GLY A 162 2.94 25.70 -2.92
C GLY A 162 2.72 24.50 -1.99
N ARG A 163 3.82 23.99 -1.42
CA ARG A 163 3.79 22.77 -0.58
C ARG A 163 2.93 22.91 0.66
N GLY A 164 2.85 24.11 1.26
CA GLY A 164 1.95 24.38 2.38
C GLY A 164 0.46 24.24 2.02
N ASN A 165 0.06 24.66 0.82
CA ASN A 165 -1.31 24.48 0.32
C ASN A 165 -1.62 23.02 0.06
N VAL A 166 -0.67 22.30 -0.56
CA VAL A 166 -0.77 20.85 -0.78
C VAL A 166 -0.96 20.13 0.56
N VAL A 167 -0.11 20.39 1.55
CA VAL A 167 -0.23 19.76 2.88
C VAL A 167 -1.60 20.05 3.50
N ARG A 168 -2.05 21.31 3.50
CA ARG A 168 -3.39 21.65 4.02
C ARG A 168 -4.49 20.88 3.31
N LEU A 169 -4.46 20.81 1.98
CA LEU A 169 -5.46 20.06 1.21
C LEU A 169 -5.42 18.56 1.53
N LEU A 170 -4.23 17.94 1.55
CA LEU A 170 -4.08 16.53 1.85
C LEU A 170 -4.58 16.18 3.26
N VAL A 171 -4.25 17.02 4.26
CA VAL A 171 -4.74 16.86 5.63
C VAL A 171 -6.26 17.00 5.66
N THR A 172 -6.83 18.05 5.08
CA THR A 172 -8.29 18.25 5.05
C THR A 172 -9.01 17.07 4.40
N LEU A 173 -8.56 16.64 3.21
CA LEU A 173 -9.15 15.50 2.51
C LEU A 173 -9.01 14.19 3.30
N SER A 174 -7.87 13.98 3.97
CA SER A 174 -7.68 12.80 4.83
C SER A 174 -8.63 12.80 6.02
N LEU A 175 -8.81 13.95 6.69
CA LEU A 175 -9.73 14.07 7.83
C LEU A 175 -11.19 13.87 7.40
N LEU A 176 -11.58 14.40 6.23
CA LEU A 176 -12.91 14.19 5.67
C LEU A 176 -13.15 12.70 5.34
N ALA A 177 -12.17 12.02 4.74
CA ALA A 177 -12.26 10.60 4.43
C ALA A 177 -12.32 9.72 5.69
N MET A 178 -11.53 10.04 6.71
CA MET A 178 -11.57 9.38 8.03
C MET A 178 -12.93 9.58 8.70
N ALA A 179 -13.45 10.81 8.71
CA ALA A 179 -14.77 11.13 9.25
C ALA A 179 -15.88 10.40 8.47
N ASN A 180 -15.80 10.35 7.14
CA ASN A 180 -16.73 9.62 6.29
C ASN A 180 -16.76 8.13 6.65
N GLY A 181 -15.59 7.49 6.86
CA GLY A 181 -15.51 6.10 7.32
C GLY A 181 -16.16 5.88 8.68
N ALA A 182 -15.85 6.76 9.65
CA ALA A 182 -16.40 6.69 11.00
C ALA A 182 -17.94 6.89 11.01
N ILE A 183 -18.44 7.88 10.27
CA ILE A 183 -19.88 8.18 10.14
C ILE A 183 -20.59 7.05 9.41
N SER A 184 -20.03 6.55 8.30
CA SER A 184 -20.61 5.45 7.52
C SER A 184 -20.81 4.21 8.40
N TYR A 185 -19.86 3.90 9.27
CA TYR A 185 -19.95 2.74 10.14
C TYR A 185 -20.84 2.99 11.37
N TRP A 186 -20.61 4.04 12.16
CA TRP A 186 -21.36 4.27 13.41
C TRP A 186 -22.75 4.88 13.22
N ALA A 187 -22.88 5.89 12.35
CA ALA A 187 -24.13 6.63 12.22
C ALA A 187 -25.06 6.02 11.17
N LEU A 188 -24.49 5.50 10.07
CA LEU A 188 -25.27 4.91 8.98
C LEU A 188 -25.39 3.38 9.07
N GLY A 189 -24.66 2.73 9.98
CA GLY A 189 -24.72 1.28 10.18
C GLY A 189 -24.29 0.47 8.96
N MET A 190 -23.47 1.05 8.07
CA MET A 190 -22.97 0.37 6.88
C MET A 190 -22.07 -0.79 7.30
N ASP A 191 -22.20 -1.93 6.62
CA ASP A 191 -21.32 -3.06 6.86
C ASP A 191 -19.86 -2.74 6.49
N TYR A 192 -18.97 -3.68 6.83
CA TYR A 192 -17.55 -3.54 6.54
C TYR A 192 -17.31 -3.31 5.04
N GLU A 193 -17.94 -4.04 4.13
CA GLU A 193 -17.61 -3.97 2.70
C GLU A 193 -18.07 -2.63 2.08
N HIS A 194 -19.28 -2.19 2.42
CA HIS A 194 -19.87 -0.97 1.92
C HIS A 194 -19.24 0.29 2.51
N SER A 195 -18.57 0.21 3.65
CA SER A 195 -17.81 1.32 4.24
C SER A 195 -16.34 1.27 3.86
N TYR A 196 -15.68 0.13 4.05
CA TYR A 196 -14.25 -0.08 3.87
C TYR A 196 -13.88 0.11 2.40
N TRP A 197 -14.40 -0.67 1.44
CA TRP A 197 -13.86 -0.72 0.05
C TRP A 197 -13.96 0.59 -0.77
N ARG A 198 -14.62 1.62 -0.23
CA ARG A 198 -14.79 2.92 -0.84
C ARG A 198 -13.50 3.74 -0.85
N THR A 199 -13.16 4.29 -2.01
CA THR A 199 -11.99 5.19 -2.15
C THR A 199 -12.16 6.45 -1.31
N ASP A 200 -13.36 7.02 -1.27
CA ASP A 200 -13.69 8.20 -0.46
C ASP A 200 -13.63 7.97 1.07
N VAL A 201 -13.33 6.74 1.50
CA VAL A 201 -12.99 6.39 2.89
C VAL A 201 -11.51 6.06 3.00
N HIS A 202 -11.00 5.06 2.25
CA HIS A 202 -9.64 4.57 2.44
C HIS A 202 -8.51 5.43 1.90
N ILE A 203 -8.82 6.39 1.02
CA ILE A 203 -7.79 7.29 0.52
C ILE A 203 -7.09 8.05 1.67
N ALA A 204 -7.76 8.18 2.83
CA ALA A 204 -7.23 8.74 4.07
C ALA A 204 -5.79 8.27 4.39
N SER A 205 -5.53 6.97 4.37
CA SER A 205 -4.22 6.39 4.73
C SER A 205 -3.10 6.87 3.80
N ILE A 206 -3.42 6.99 2.51
CA ILE A 206 -2.48 7.44 1.49
C ILE A 206 -2.26 8.96 1.60
N LEU A 207 -3.33 9.76 1.68
CA LEU A 207 -3.23 11.23 1.74
C LEU A 207 -2.56 11.69 3.04
N LEU A 208 -2.91 11.09 4.17
CA LEU A 208 -2.34 11.44 5.47
C LEU A 208 -0.84 11.11 5.49
N SER A 209 -0.45 9.92 5.03
CA SER A 209 0.96 9.56 4.94
C SER A 209 1.76 10.46 3.99
N ALA A 210 1.18 10.84 2.84
CA ALA A 210 1.78 11.82 1.94
C ALA A 210 1.96 13.19 2.62
N SER A 211 0.98 13.64 3.40
CA SER A 211 1.08 14.91 4.13
C SER A 211 2.18 14.90 5.20
N ILE A 212 2.32 13.80 5.96
CA ILE A 212 3.39 13.63 6.96
C ILE A 212 4.76 13.61 6.28
N CYS A 213 4.87 12.95 5.12
CA CYS A 213 6.09 12.95 4.32
C CYS A 213 6.55 14.38 3.96
N LEU A 214 5.61 15.24 3.53
CA LEU A 214 5.90 16.63 3.19
C LEU A 214 6.21 17.50 4.40
N LEU A 215 5.47 17.33 5.50
CA LEU A 215 5.76 18.02 6.76
C LEU A 215 7.14 17.68 7.29
N LYS A 216 7.53 16.40 7.19
CA LYS A 216 8.86 15.94 7.58
C LYS A 216 9.94 16.55 6.68
N HIS A 217 9.73 16.56 5.37
CA HIS A 217 10.70 17.13 4.41
C HIS A 217 10.93 18.63 4.63
N ASP A 218 9.90 19.39 4.98
CA ASP A 218 10.00 20.81 5.30
C ASP A 218 10.45 21.09 6.75
N ASP A 219 10.91 20.06 7.48
CA ASP A 219 11.31 20.12 8.88
C ASP A 219 10.24 20.63 9.87
N ARG A 220 8.96 20.57 9.47
CA ARG A 220 7.80 20.99 10.27
C ARG A 220 7.26 19.93 11.21
N LEU A 221 7.84 18.72 11.19
CA LEU A 221 7.48 17.68 12.14
C LEU A 221 8.05 18.00 13.53
N PRO A 222 7.24 17.98 14.61
CA PRO A 222 7.72 18.21 15.97
C PRO A 222 8.93 17.34 16.36
N ALA A 223 9.85 17.91 17.14
CA ALA A 223 11.10 17.24 17.52
C ALA A 223 10.88 15.90 18.24
N PHE A 224 9.85 15.80 19.09
CA PHE A 224 9.54 14.56 19.81
C PHE A 224 9.14 13.41 18.89
N LEU A 225 8.60 13.71 17.69
CA LEU A 225 8.25 12.71 16.68
C LEU A 225 9.45 12.23 15.84
N LYS A 226 10.62 12.87 15.97
CA LYS A 226 11.86 12.46 15.31
C LYS A 226 12.67 11.44 16.12
N SER A 227 12.15 10.97 17.27
CA SER A 227 12.79 9.97 18.13
C SER A 227 12.88 8.58 17.49
N PRO A 228 13.95 7.80 17.77
CA PRO A 228 14.16 6.47 17.16
C PRO A 228 13.14 5.39 17.57
N TYR A 229 12.35 5.66 18.61
CA TYR A 229 11.32 4.74 19.09
C TYR A 229 9.94 5.01 18.49
N VAL A 230 9.72 6.18 17.88
CA VAL A 230 8.39 6.63 17.42
C VAL A 230 7.81 5.65 16.40
N SER A 231 8.60 5.19 15.43
CA SER A 231 8.11 4.27 14.42
C SER A 231 7.63 2.94 15.01
N LEU A 232 8.41 2.37 15.93
CA LEU A 232 8.08 1.10 16.57
C LEU A 232 6.86 1.25 17.48
N VAL A 233 6.82 2.30 18.30
CA VAL A 233 5.72 2.56 19.23
C VAL A 233 4.44 2.85 18.47
N SER A 234 4.48 3.67 17.41
CA SER A 234 3.28 3.97 16.63
C SER A 234 2.81 2.77 15.81
N ALA A 235 3.72 1.95 15.26
CA ALA A 235 3.35 0.68 14.62
C ALA A 235 2.71 -0.29 15.61
N ALA A 236 3.31 -0.49 16.79
CA ALA A 236 2.76 -1.37 17.82
C ALA A 236 1.40 -0.88 18.33
N ALA A 237 1.27 0.42 18.61
CA ALA A 237 0.01 1.04 19.01
C ALA A 237 -1.07 0.87 17.92
N ALA A 238 -0.73 1.08 16.65
CA ALA A 238 -1.66 0.84 15.56
C ALA A 238 -2.11 -0.62 15.50
N ILE A 239 -1.18 -1.58 15.60
CA ILE A 239 -1.50 -3.02 15.59
C ILE A 239 -2.46 -3.38 16.73
N LEU A 240 -2.25 -2.85 17.93
CA LEU A 240 -3.15 -3.05 19.07
C LEU A 240 -4.54 -2.46 18.82
N LEU A 241 -4.62 -1.37 18.08
CA LEU A 241 -5.89 -0.79 17.67
C LEU A 241 -6.60 -1.61 16.59
N PHE A 242 -5.97 -2.59 15.94
CA PHE A 242 -6.64 -3.49 14.97
C PHE A 242 -7.18 -4.79 15.61
N LEU A 243 -7.11 -4.92 16.94
CA LEU A 243 -7.68 -6.06 17.65
C LEU A 243 -9.21 -6.01 17.62
N ASP A 244 -9.87 -7.16 17.47
CA ASP A 244 -11.34 -7.30 17.32
C ASP A 244 -12.18 -6.55 18.37
N PRO A 245 -11.78 -6.43 19.66
CA PRO A 245 -12.54 -5.65 20.64
C PRO A 245 -12.56 -4.13 20.36
N VAL A 246 -11.67 -3.63 19.51
CA VAL A 246 -11.58 -2.22 19.17
C VAL A 246 -12.60 -1.90 18.06
N PRO A 247 -13.47 -0.89 18.24
CA PRO A 247 -14.43 -0.51 17.21
C PRO A 247 -13.77 -0.06 15.91
N THR A 248 -14.31 -0.49 14.77
CA THR A 248 -13.82 -0.15 13.42
C THR A 248 -13.54 1.35 13.21
N PRO A 249 -14.36 2.31 13.74
CA PRO A 249 -14.05 3.73 13.59
C PRO A 249 -12.77 4.17 14.28
N ILE A 250 -12.37 3.52 15.36
CA ILE A 250 -11.09 3.78 16.00
C ILE A 250 -9.94 3.38 15.07
N HIS A 251 -10.12 2.35 14.24
CA HIS A 251 -9.13 1.98 13.22
C HIS A 251 -8.95 3.14 12.23
N TYR A 252 -10.05 3.68 11.70
CA TYR A 252 -10.02 4.82 10.76
C TYR A 252 -9.45 6.08 11.40
N LEU A 253 -9.84 6.40 12.64
CA LEU A 253 -9.53 7.69 13.28
C LEU A 253 -8.15 7.73 13.93
N LEU A 254 -7.66 6.62 14.47
CA LEU A 254 -6.43 6.58 15.27
C LEU A 254 -5.36 5.65 14.69
N ALA A 255 -5.73 4.43 14.25
CA ALA A 255 -4.73 3.48 13.76
C ALA A 255 -4.08 3.96 12.44
N VAL A 256 -4.87 4.53 11.54
CA VAL A 256 -4.38 5.09 10.26
C VAL A 256 -3.30 6.19 10.49
N PRO A 257 -3.53 7.24 11.30
CA PRO A 257 -2.49 8.20 11.65
C PRO A 257 -1.23 7.57 12.25
N LEU A 258 -1.37 6.57 13.12
CA LEU A 258 -0.24 5.90 13.77
C LEU A 258 0.61 5.08 12.78
N LEU A 259 -0.02 4.40 11.81
CA LEU A 259 0.68 3.72 10.72
C LEU A 259 1.36 4.71 9.75
N ALA A 260 0.67 5.80 9.42
CA ALA A 260 1.23 6.86 8.59
C ALA A 260 2.47 7.49 9.26
N LEU A 261 2.43 7.72 10.57
CA LEU A 261 3.58 8.14 11.36
C LEU A 261 4.68 7.08 11.39
N ALA A 262 4.30 5.81 11.57
CA ALA A 262 5.24 4.70 11.68
C ALA A 262 6.13 4.62 10.45
N VAL A 263 5.53 4.57 9.26
CA VAL A 263 6.28 4.45 8.01
C VAL A 263 7.11 5.70 7.72
N ASN A 264 6.63 6.91 8.05
CA ASN A 264 7.36 8.16 7.79
C ASN A 264 8.53 8.40 8.74
N THR A 265 8.53 7.80 9.93
CA THR A 265 9.60 7.93 10.94
C THR A 265 10.61 6.77 10.92
N LEU A 266 10.51 5.84 9.96
CA LEU A 266 11.49 4.76 9.79
C LEU A 266 12.93 5.26 9.61
N ASP A 267 13.11 6.43 8.98
CA ASP A 267 14.45 6.95 8.65
C ASP A 267 15.23 7.38 9.90
N THR A 268 14.52 7.72 10.98
CA THR A 268 15.11 8.07 12.28
C THR A 268 15.09 6.90 13.26
N SER A 269 14.56 5.74 12.86
CA SER A 269 14.35 4.59 13.73
C SER A 269 15.64 3.86 14.09
N SER A 270 15.55 2.99 15.11
CA SER A 270 16.68 2.15 15.51
C SER A 270 17.25 1.33 14.35
N ARG A 271 18.58 1.10 14.40
CA ARG A 271 19.28 0.25 13.43
C ARG A 271 18.80 -1.21 13.47
N HIS A 272 18.26 -1.67 14.60
CA HIS A 272 17.70 -3.02 14.72
C HIS A 272 16.41 -3.17 13.89
N LEU A 273 15.48 -2.21 14.01
CA LEU A 273 14.23 -2.24 13.25
C LEU A 273 14.48 -2.12 11.73
N THR A 274 15.27 -1.12 11.33
CA THR A 274 15.61 -0.92 9.92
C THR A 274 16.45 -2.07 9.37
N GLY A 275 17.32 -2.68 10.19
CA GLY A 275 18.09 -3.88 9.84
C GLY A 275 17.23 -5.12 9.64
N LEU A 276 16.22 -5.34 10.50
CA LEU A 276 15.26 -6.44 10.36
C LEU A 276 14.46 -6.31 9.06
N LEU A 277 13.93 -5.11 8.77
CA LEU A 277 13.22 -4.84 7.51
C LEU A 277 14.14 -4.97 6.30
N SER A 278 15.41 -4.56 6.42
CA SER A 278 16.39 -4.69 5.35
C SER A 278 16.95 -6.11 5.19
N SER A 279 16.46 -7.09 5.97
CA SER A 279 16.89 -8.47 5.83
C SER A 279 16.54 -9.01 4.44
N ARG A 280 17.42 -9.86 3.90
CA ARG A 280 17.24 -10.43 2.55
C ARG A 280 15.87 -11.09 2.36
N PRO A 281 15.34 -11.89 3.30
CA PRO A 281 14.01 -12.49 3.14
C PRO A 281 12.90 -11.44 3.03
N MET A 282 12.90 -10.42 3.89
CA MET A 282 11.88 -9.35 3.87
C MET A 282 11.93 -8.55 2.57
N VAL A 283 13.12 -8.18 2.12
CA VAL A 283 13.30 -7.48 0.84
C VAL A 283 12.82 -8.35 -0.33
N MET A 284 13.18 -9.65 -0.37
CA MET A 284 12.77 -10.54 -1.46
C MET A 284 11.25 -10.71 -1.52
N ILE A 285 10.60 -10.92 -0.37
CA ILE A 285 9.13 -10.97 -0.29
C ILE A 285 8.52 -9.64 -0.73
N GLY A 286 9.13 -8.51 -0.36
CA GLY A 286 8.73 -7.16 -0.78
C GLY A 286 8.83 -6.94 -2.30
N LEU A 287 9.83 -7.52 -2.95
CA LEU A 287 9.98 -7.46 -4.40
C LEU A 287 8.91 -8.29 -5.12
N TRP A 288 8.53 -9.44 -4.56
CA TRP A 288 7.46 -10.30 -5.09
C TRP A 288 6.06 -9.89 -4.66
N SER A 289 5.94 -8.85 -3.83
CA SER A 289 4.72 -8.53 -3.09
C SER A 289 3.51 -8.33 -4.00
N TYR A 290 3.71 -7.74 -5.19
CA TYR A 290 2.62 -7.46 -6.12
C TYR A 290 2.08 -8.74 -6.76
N SER A 291 2.96 -9.59 -7.28
CA SER A 291 2.57 -10.90 -7.82
C SER A 291 1.95 -11.78 -6.73
N LEU A 292 2.51 -11.81 -5.51
CA LEU A 292 1.91 -12.53 -4.38
C LEU A 292 0.52 -12.00 -4.04
N TYR A 293 0.33 -10.67 -4.06
CA TYR A 293 -0.96 -10.04 -3.80
C TYR A 293 -2.04 -10.44 -4.80
N LEU A 294 -1.71 -10.48 -6.09
CA LEU A 294 -2.65 -10.89 -7.14
C LEU A 294 -3.06 -12.35 -6.99
N TRP A 295 -2.07 -13.24 -6.87
CA TRP A 295 -2.32 -14.67 -6.98
C TRP A 295 -2.88 -15.29 -5.70
N GLN A 296 -2.81 -14.63 -4.54
CA GLN A 296 -3.22 -15.26 -3.29
C GLN A 296 -4.74 -15.52 -3.18
N GLN A 297 -5.57 -14.63 -3.74
CA GLN A 297 -7.00 -14.59 -3.41
C GLN A 297 -7.79 -15.83 -3.83
N PRO A 298 -7.62 -16.37 -5.06
CA PRO A 298 -8.34 -17.58 -5.46
C PRO A 298 -8.03 -18.76 -4.52
N PHE A 299 -6.76 -18.97 -4.20
CA PHE A 299 -6.34 -20.07 -3.31
C PHE A 299 -6.82 -19.89 -1.88
N TYR A 300 -6.81 -18.65 -1.38
CA TYR A 300 -7.42 -18.32 -0.08
C TYR A 300 -8.91 -18.71 -0.06
N LYS A 301 -9.67 -18.41 -1.12
CA LYS A 301 -11.09 -18.78 -1.21
C LYS A 301 -11.31 -20.29 -1.16
N PHE A 302 -10.43 -21.10 -1.74
CA PHE A 302 -10.47 -22.56 -1.59
C PHE A 302 -10.20 -23.02 -0.15
N VAL A 303 -9.34 -22.34 0.59
CA VAL A 303 -9.12 -22.62 2.03
C VAL A 303 -10.35 -22.21 2.84
N ALA A 304 -10.82 -20.98 2.67
CA ALA A 304 -11.87 -20.38 3.48
C ALA A 304 -13.27 -20.97 3.22
N GLU A 305 -13.60 -21.30 1.97
CA GLU A 305 -14.96 -21.69 1.59
C GLU A 305 -15.09 -23.17 1.23
N GLN A 306 -13.99 -23.87 0.89
CA GLN A 306 -14.00 -25.31 0.59
C GLN A 306 -13.23 -26.15 1.62
N GLY A 307 -12.62 -25.53 2.63
CA GLY A 307 -11.84 -26.25 3.65
C GLY A 307 -10.55 -26.88 3.12
N SER A 308 -10.01 -26.38 2.00
CA SER A 308 -8.71 -26.84 1.48
C SER A 308 -7.59 -26.62 2.50
N ALA A 309 -6.60 -27.51 2.53
CA ALA A 309 -5.47 -27.36 3.43
C ALA A 309 -4.64 -26.09 3.10
N PRO A 310 -4.29 -25.25 4.08
CA PRO A 310 -3.66 -23.95 3.84
C PRO A 310 -2.23 -24.05 3.30
N ILE A 311 -1.43 -25.01 3.76
CA ILE A 311 -0.01 -25.13 3.37
C ILE A 311 0.16 -25.42 1.87
N PRO A 312 -0.52 -26.44 1.28
CA PRO A 312 -0.44 -26.68 -0.17
C PRO A 312 -0.95 -25.50 -0.99
N MET A 313 -2.03 -24.85 -0.54
CA MET A 313 -2.60 -23.69 -1.23
C MET A 313 -1.64 -22.51 -1.21
N LEU A 314 -1.00 -22.23 -0.07
CA LEU A 314 0.04 -21.19 0.02
C LEU A 314 1.25 -21.52 -0.85
N ALA A 315 1.69 -22.78 -0.92
CA ALA A 315 2.76 -23.19 -1.82
C ALA A 315 2.38 -22.94 -3.29
N ALA A 316 1.12 -23.19 -3.67
CA ALA A 316 0.61 -22.89 -5.01
C ALA A 316 0.58 -21.37 -5.29
N VAL A 317 0.20 -20.54 -4.29
CA VAL A 317 0.31 -19.07 -4.39
C VAL A 317 1.74 -18.65 -4.72
N PHE A 318 2.73 -19.16 -3.97
CA PHE A 318 4.13 -18.84 -4.24
C PHE A 318 4.56 -19.32 -5.63
N ALA A 319 4.17 -20.52 -6.05
CA ALA A 319 4.49 -21.02 -7.39
C ALA A 319 3.92 -20.11 -8.50
N CYS A 320 2.62 -19.79 -8.45
CA CYS A 320 1.97 -18.93 -9.43
C CYS A 320 2.53 -17.49 -9.40
N ALA A 321 2.74 -16.93 -8.21
CA ALA A 321 3.28 -15.59 -8.04
C ALA A 321 4.71 -15.47 -8.55
N LEU A 322 5.58 -16.43 -8.27
CA LEU A 322 6.96 -16.41 -8.76
C LEU A 322 7.02 -16.59 -10.28
N CYS A 323 6.22 -17.50 -10.83
CA CYS A 323 6.08 -17.63 -12.29
C CYS A 323 5.61 -16.30 -12.90
N SER A 324 4.56 -15.68 -12.37
CA SER A 324 4.06 -14.38 -12.83
C SER A 324 5.12 -13.27 -12.71
N TYR A 325 5.85 -13.23 -11.59
CA TYR A 325 6.89 -12.24 -11.36
C TYR A 325 8.04 -12.35 -12.38
N TYR A 326 8.61 -13.54 -12.54
CA TYR A 326 9.79 -13.75 -13.38
C TYR A 326 9.47 -13.80 -14.88
N LEU A 327 8.30 -14.31 -15.26
CA LEU A 327 7.91 -14.47 -16.67
C LEU A 327 7.12 -13.29 -17.22
N VAL A 328 6.42 -12.51 -16.38
CA VAL A 328 5.56 -11.41 -16.82
C VAL A 328 5.98 -10.09 -16.21
N GLU A 329 5.89 -9.92 -14.89
CA GLU A 329 6.06 -8.62 -14.23
C GLU A 329 7.44 -8.01 -14.51
N LYS A 330 8.51 -8.75 -14.17
CA LYS A 330 9.90 -8.29 -14.33
C LYS A 330 10.28 -8.02 -15.79
N PRO A 331 10.06 -8.93 -16.76
CA PRO A 331 10.44 -8.67 -18.14
C PRO A 331 9.59 -7.56 -18.78
N ALA A 332 8.27 -7.55 -18.57
CA ALA A 332 7.41 -6.49 -19.11
C ALA A 332 7.79 -5.12 -18.55
N ARG A 333 8.03 -5.02 -17.24
CA ARG A 333 8.51 -3.80 -16.60
C ARG A 333 9.84 -3.33 -17.18
N ALA A 334 10.80 -4.24 -17.37
CA ALA A 334 12.12 -3.90 -17.88
C ALA A 334 12.10 -3.50 -19.36
N TRP A 335 11.22 -4.09 -20.16
CA TRP A 335 11.06 -3.76 -21.57
C TRP A 335 10.32 -2.43 -21.74
N LEU A 336 9.17 -2.24 -21.08
CA LEU A 336 8.38 -1.01 -21.17
C LEU A 336 9.17 0.20 -20.69
N ASN A 337 9.89 0.10 -19.57
CA ASN A 337 10.68 1.22 -19.06
C ASN A 337 11.88 1.59 -19.96
N ARG A 338 12.30 0.71 -20.87
CA ARG A 338 13.37 0.98 -21.85
C ARG A 338 12.86 1.50 -23.18
N ASN A 339 11.70 1.03 -23.63
CA ASN A 339 11.18 1.29 -24.98
C ASN A 339 10.02 2.29 -25.03
N TRP A 340 9.40 2.63 -23.89
CA TRP A 340 8.29 3.57 -23.81
C TRP A 340 8.59 4.71 -22.84
#